data_AF-A0A1V0UXR1-F1
#
_entry.id   AF-A0A1V0UXR1-F1
#
_cell.length_a   1.000
_cell.length_b   1.000
_cell.length_c   1.000
_cell.angle_alpha   90.00
_cell.angle_beta   90.00
_cell.angle_gamma   90.00
#
_symmetry.space_group_name_H-M   'P 1'
#
loop_
_entity.id
_entity.type
_entity.pdbx_description
1 polymer ?
#
loop_
_entity_poly.entity_id
_entity_poly.type
_entity_poly.pdbx_seq_one_letter_code
_entity_poly.pdbx_strand_id
1 'polypeptide(L)'
;MKFISAEFMLATLNPSSKCFDEHGGIQMASIRKRGTNSYLLTVELGYDAQGKRVIKDNPMNGVKKPKEKATREIEVYDEHEVQQLTNALEKEPLRFKVLVMLALITGMRRGELVGLEWKHVDLNEGIIHIKQSIPIAADGVPVIKTSKTKNSVRQISLPASMVDLLKKYRVHYLQEKMKLLDRWDEGNEEKREFVFSNPDGKPIYFSRPTKWWIAFLEKNNLRKIRFHDLRHTSATLLINQGVHAKIISVRLGHADISTTMNVYRHALWSADKIAAEKFDHLLKNSN
;
A
#
# COMPACT_ATOMS: atom_id res chain seq x y z
N MET A 1 8.23 11.05 -4.63
CA MET A 1 8.23 10.27 -5.89
C MET A 1 8.28 8.79 -5.54
N LYS A 2 7.26 7.98 -5.86
CA LYS A 2 7.39 6.52 -5.71
C LYS A 2 8.03 6.00 -6.99
N PHE A 3 9.32 5.68 -6.94
CA PHE A 3 9.94 4.77 -7.90
C PHE A 3 9.24 3.42 -7.72
N ILE A 4 8.28 3.12 -8.60
CA ILE A 4 7.75 1.76 -8.70
C ILE A 4 8.71 1.04 -9.65
N SER A 5 9.61 0.27 -9.05
CA SER A 5 10.51 -0.71 -9.68
C SER A 5 11.30 -0.23 -10.90
N ALA A 6 12.62 -0.14 -10.76
CA ALA A 6 13.49 -0.54 -11.85
C ALA A 6 13.26 -2.05 -12.05
N GLU A 7 12.45 -2.44 -13.02
CA GLU A 7 12.51 -3.80 -13.56
C GLU A 7 13.85 -3.90 -14.30
N PHE A 8 14.86 -4.46 -13.63
CA PHE A 8 15.96 -5.09 -14.34
C PHE A 8 15.38 -6.31 -15.04
N MET A 9 14.89 -6.13 -16.27
CA MET A 9 14.75 -7.25 -17.17
C MET A 9 16.17 -7.70 -17.52
N LEU A 10 16.63 -8.79 -16.90
CA LEU A 10 17.54 -9.71 -17.56
C LEU A 10 16.74 -10.35 -18.70
N ALA A 11 16.54 -9.60 -19.78
CA ALA A 11 16.05 -10.17 -21.01
C ALA A 11 17.22 -10.94 -21.62
N THR A 12 17.20 -12.27 -21.51
CA THR A 12 17.82 -13.11 -22.52
C THR A 12 17.27 -12.66 -23.87
N LEU A 13 18.17 -12.15 -24.71
CA LEU A 13 17.90 -11.58 -26.03
C LEU A 13 16.94 -12.49 -26.83
N ASN A 14 15.68 -12.08 -26.92
CA ASN A 14 14.76 -12.62 -27.92
C ASN A 14 14.93 -11.77 -29.20
N PRO A 15 15.31 -12.33 -30.36
CA PRO A 15 15.76 -11.54 -31.52
C PRO A 15 14.69 -10.67 -32.20
N SER A 16 13.45 -10.71 -31.75
CA SER A 16 12.28 -10.20 -32.48
C SER A 16 11.71 -8.86 -31.97
N SER A 17 12.26 -8.24 -30.92
CA SER A 17 11.80 -6.94 -30.41
C SER A 17 12.83 -5.83 -30.57
N LYS A 18 13.24 -5.54 -31.81
CA LYS A 18 14.04 -4.35 -32.09
C LYS A 18 13.12 -3.13 -32.16
N CYS A 19 13.22 -2.21 -31.18
CA CYS A 19 12.69 -0.86 -31.35
C CYS A 19 13.68 -0.11 -32.24
N PHE A 20 13.34 0.08 -33.52
CA PHE A 20 14.11 0.93 -34.43
C PHE A 20 13.58 2.36 -34.36
N ASP A 21 14.47 3.35 -34.44
CA ASP A 21 14.08 4.73 -34.74
C ASP A 21 13.67 4.87 -36.23
N GLU A 22 13.11 6.03 -36.57
CA GLU A 22 12.66 6.42 -37.92
C GLU A 22 13.77 6.44 -38.98
N HIS A 23 15.03 6.18 -38.59
CA HIS A 23 16.21 6.07 -39.44
C HIS A 23 16.88 4.69 -39.38
N GLY A 24 16.26 3.68 -38.75
CA GLY A 24 16.79 2.32 -38.66
C GLY A 24 17.89 2.11 -37.60
N GLY A 25 18.09 3.08 -36.71
CA GLY A 25 18.96 2.96 -35.52
C GLY A 25 18.27 2.19 -34.39
N ILE A 26 19.03 1.47 -33.56
CA ILE A 26 18.49 0.77 -32.39
C ILE A 26 18.12 1.82 -31.32
N GLN A 27 16.86 1.87 -30.91
CA GLN A 27 16.36 2.81 -29.91
C GLN A 27 16.75 2.35 -28.49
N MET A 28 17.94 2.76 -28.03
CA MET A 28 18.59 2.28 -26.80
C MET A 28 18.01 2.82 -25.49
N ALA A 29 17.27 3.92 -25.55
CA ALA A 29 16.50 4.44 -24.42
C ALA A 29 15.24 5.09 -24.95
N SER A 30 14.12 4.89 -24.25
CA SER A 30 12.87 5.57 -24.57
C SER A 30 12.23 6.13 -23.31
N ILE A 31 11.65 7.32 -23.46
CA ILE A 31 10.80 7.92 -22.44
C ILE A 31 9.37 7.96 -22.99
N ARG A 32 8.45 7.25 -22.34
CA ARG A 32 7.04 7.23 -22.72
C ARG A 32 6.20 7.83 -21.62
N LYS A 33 5.33 8.77 -21.95
CA LYS A 33 4.37 9.33 -20.98
C LYS A 33 3.31 8.26 -20.66
N ARG A 34 3.23 7.85 -19.39
CA ARG A 34 2.30 6.83 -18.89
C ARG A 34 1.05 7.43 -18.23
N GLY A 35 1.00 8.74 -18.07
CA GLY A 35 -0.10 9.47 -17.42
C GLY A 35 0.21 10.96 -17.30
N THR A 36 -0.69 11.72 -16.66
CA THR A 36 -0.61 13.19 -16.60
C THR A 36 0.74 13.69 -16.09
N ASN A 37 1.33 13.01 -15.10
CA ASN A 37 2.64 13.29 -14.51
C ASN A 37 3.52 12.02 -14.35
N SER A 38 3.31 10.98 -15.16
CA SER A 38 4.12 9.75 -15.09
C SER A 38 4.80 9.47 -16.42
N TYR A 39 6.07 9.08 -16.34
CA TYR A 39 6.89 8.68 -17.48
C TYR A 39 7.47 7.31 -17.18
N LEU A 40 7.41 6.41 -18.16
CA LEU A 40 8.18 5.17 -18.19
C LEU A 40 9.49 5.48 -18.88
N LEU A 41 10.59 5.21 -18.20
CA LEU A 41 11.93 5.28 -18.75
C LEU A 41 12.41 3.85 -18.99
N THR A 42 12.66 3.51 -20.24
CA THR A 42 13.29 2.24 -20.61
C THR A 42 14.73 2.56 -21.00
N VAL A 43 15.69 1.89 -20.37
CA VAL A 43 17.11 1.98 -20.72
C VAL A 43 17.60 0.55 -20.92
N GLU A 44 18.01 0.22 -22.13
CA GLU A 44 18.67 -1.05 -22.40
C GLU A 44 20.16 -0.88 -22.07
N LEU A 45 20.57 -1.39 -20.91
CA LEU A 45 21.98 -1.56 -20.60
C LEU A 45 22.48 -2.75 -21.45
N GLY A 46 23.06 -2.45 -22.60
CA GLY A 46 23.68 -3.49 -23.44
C GLY A 46 24.77 -4.20 -22.65
N TYR A 47 24.52 -5.44 -22.24
CA TYR A 47 25.55 -6.40 -21.84
C TYR A 47 25.65 -7.43 -22.97
N ASP A 48 26.86 -7.85 -23.33
CA ASP A 48 27.05 -8.93 -24.29
C ASP A 48 26.73 -10.30 -23.66
N ALA A 49 26.73 -11.35 -24.48
CA ALA A 49 26.45 -12.72 -24.05
C ALA A 49 27.45 -13.26 -23.00
N GLN A 50 28.56 -12.55 -22.77
CA GLN A 50 29.60 -12.86 -21.80
C GLN A 50 29.51 -12.00 -20.54
N GLY A 51 28.47 -11.16 -20.42
CA GLY A 51 28.21 -10.31 -19.26
C GLY A 51 29.08 -9.05 -19.22
N LYS A 52 29.77 -8.71 -20.30
CA LYS A 52 30.55 -7.47 -20.39
C LYS A 52 29.66 -6.34 -20.85
N ARG A 53 29.82 -5.19 -20.22
CA ARG A 53 29.07 -3.98 -20.53
C ARG A 53 29.47 -3.48 -21.93
N VAL A 54 28.53 -3.51 -22.87
CA VAL A 54 28.69 -3.01 -24.25
C VAL A 54 28.79 -1.48 -24.26
N ILE A 55 28.14 -0.82 -23.29
CA ILE A 55 28.15 0.63 -23.14
C ILE A 55 29.07 1.04 -21.98
N LYS A 56 30.15 1.79 -22.28
CA LYS A 56 31.08 2.29 -21.27
C LYS A 56 30.45 3.38 -20.38
N ASP A 57 29.61 4.23 -20.98
CA ASP A 57 28.99 5.37 -20.33
C ASP A 57 27.49 5.18 -20.05
N ASN A 58 26.94 5.91 -19.08
CA ASN A 58 25.52 5.87 -18.80
C ASN A 58 24.76 6.66 -19.88
N PRO A 59 23.85 6.05 -20.66
CA PRO A 59 23.07 6.76 -21.69
C PRO A 59 22.14 7.85 -21.11
N MET A 60 21.96 7.88 -19.78
CA MET A 60 21.23 8.93 -19.07
C MET A 60 22.08 10.15 -18.69
N ASN A 61 23.40 10.11 -18.92
CA ASN A 61 24.26 11.28 -18.68
C ASN A 61 23.82 12.43 -19.60
N GLY A 62 23.46 13.58 -19.01
CA GLY A 62 23.00 14.76 -19.74
C GLY A 62 21.48 14.89 -19.89
N VAL A 63 20.70 13.85 -19.56
CA VAL A 63 19.23 13.94 -19.57
C VAL A 63 18.78 14.74 -18.34
N LYS A 64 18.33 15.98 -18.55
CA LYS A 64 17.78 16.82 -17.48
C LYS A 64 16.49 16.19 -16.94
N LYS A 65 16.50 15.81 -15.66
CA LYS A 65 15.30 15.35 -14.95
C LYS A 65 14.24 16.45 -15.03
N PRO A 66 12.98 16.15 -15.42
CA PRO A 66 11.91 17.12 -15.39
C PRO A 66 11.79 17.73 -14.00
N LYS A 67 11.61 19.06 -13.91
CA LYS A 67 11.38 19.73 -12.61
C LYS A 67 10.22 19.05 -11.90
N GLU A 68 10.48 18.47 -10.73
CA GLU A 68 9.42 17.91 -9.90
C GLU A 68 8.48 19.06 -9.50
N LYS A 69 7.22 19.00 -9.94
CA LYS A 69 6.19 19.86 -9.35
C LYS A 69 6.17 19.60 -7.85
N ALA A 70 5.98 20.65 -7.04
CA ALA A 70 5.83 20.55 -5.59
C ALA A 70 5.00 19.30 -5.25
N THR A 71 5.59 18.38 -4.49
CA THR A 71 4.90 17.19 -4.03
C THR A 71 3.63 17.63 -3.33
N ARG A 72 2.46 17.20 -3.84
CA ARG A 72 1.19 17.43 -3.14
C ARG A 72 1.37 17.04 -1.68
N GLU A 73 0.98 17.95 -0.79
CA GLU A 73 0.98 17.69 0.64
C GLU A 73 0.11 16.46 0.92
N ILE A 74 0.60 15.60 1.81
CA ILE A 74 -0.09 14.38 2.17
C ILE A 74 -1.17 14.77 3.16
N GLU A 75 -2.41 14.65 2.71
CA GLU A 75 -3.57 14.86 3.56
C GLU A 75 -3.79 13.67 4.49
N VAL A 76 -3.92 13.93 5.78
CA VAL A 76 -4.20 12.94 6.83
C VAL A 76 -5.40 13.41 7.64
N TYR A 77 -6.20 12.47 8.13
CA TYR A 77 -7.26 12.80 9.08
C TYR A 77 -6.69 13.02 10.48
N ASP A 78 -7.29 13.95 11.21
CA ASP A 78 -7.10 14.08 12.65
C ASP A 78 -8.02 13.12 13.45
N GLU A 79 -7.95 13.17 14.78
CA GLU A 79 -8.73 12.31 15.66
C GLU A 79 -10.25 12.55 15.55
N HIS A 80 -10.67 13.80 15.35
CA HIS A 80 -12.08 14.17 15.21
C HIS A 80 -12.64 13.68 13.88
N GLU A 81 -11.92 13.88 12.78
CA GLU A 81 -12.28 13.37 11.46
C GLU A 81 -12.30 11.84 11.43
N VAL A 82 -11.41 11.17 12.16
CA VAL A 82 -11.46 9.72 12.34
C VAL A 82 -12.72 9.29 13.08
N GLN A 83 -13.13 10.01 14.13
CA GLN A 83 -14.37 9.70 14.84
C GLN A 83 -15.60 9.87 13.92
N GLN A 84 -15.64 10.94 13.12
CA GLN A 84 -16.69 11.15 12.11
C GLN A 84 -16.71 10.02 11.08
N LEU A 85 -15.53 9.61 10.59
CA LEU A 85 -15.36 8.49 9.68
C LEU A 85 -15.90 7.19 10.29
N THR A 86 -15.52 6.85 11.52
CA THR A 86 -15.96 5.60 12.16
C THR A 86 -17.47 5.59 12.38
N ASN A 87 -18.06 6.73 12.75
CA ASN A 87 -19.51 6.86 12.93
C ASN A 87 -20.25 6.68 11.59
N ALA A 88 -19.74 7.24 10.50
CA ALA A 88 -20.32 7.08 9.17
C ALA A 88 -20.26 5.61 8.68
N LEU A 89 -19.18 4.88 9.01
CA LEU A 89 -19.02 3.48 8.63
C LEU A 89 -20.02 2.53 9.31
N GLU A 90 -20.64 2.91 10.43
CA GLU A 90 -21.65 2.08 11.11
C GLU A 90 -22.87 1.77 10.23
N LYS A 91 -23.18 2.65 9.27
CA LYS A 91 -24.33 2.51 8.35
C LYS A 91 -23.97 1.79 7.04
N GLU A 92 -22.70 1.40 6.87
CA GLU A 92 -22.21 0.81 5.64
C GLU A 92 -22.13 -0.72 5.70
N PRO A 93 -22.10 -1.42 4.57
CA PRO A 93 -21.97 -2.87 4.54
C PRO A 93 -20.74 -3.34 5.33
N LEU A 94 -20.92 -4.38 6.17
CA LEU A 94 -19.91 -4.86 7.11
C LEU A 94 -18.53 -5.11 6.46
N ARG A 95 -18.53 -5.62 5.23
CA ARG A 95 -17.32 -5.82 4.42
C ARG A 95 -16.49 -4.55 4.26
N PHE A 96 -17.14 -3.44 3.89
CA PHE A 96 -16.43 -2.18 3.66
C PHE A 96 -16.07 -1.47 4.96
N LYS A 97 -16.92 -1.59 5.99
CA LYS A 97 -16.58 -1.17 7.35
C LYS A 97 -15.28 -1.83 7.82
N VAL A 98 -15.19 -3.16 7.76
CA VAL A 98 -13.99 -3.93 8.14
C VAL A 98 -12.79 -3.53 7.28
N LEU A 99 -12.98 -3.35 5.97
CA LEU A 99 -11.92 -2.96 5.04
C LEU A 99 -11.29 -1.61 5.39
N VAL A 100 -12.11 -0.60 5.68
CA VAL A 100 -11.62 0.74 6.04
C VAL A 100 -11.00 0.72 7.43
N MET A 101 -11.64 0.07 8.40
CA MET A 101 -11.12 -0.05 9.77
C MET A 101 -9.76 -0.75 9.79
N LEU A 102 -9.58 -1.84 9.04
CA LEU A 102 -8.27 -2.47 8.88
C LEU A 102 -7.26 -1.52 8.25
N ALA A 103 -7.61 -0.82 7.17
CA ALA A 103 -6.70 0.11 6.50
C ALA A 103 -6.21 1.21 7.47
N LEU A 104 -7.11 1.75 8.29
CA LEU A 104 -6.83 2.79 9.27
C LEU A 104 -6.00 2.27 10.46
N ILE A 105 -6.35 1.13 11.03
CA ILE A 105 -5.70 0.60 12.25
C ILE A 105 -4.33 -0.01 11.95
N THR A 106 -4.20 -0.71 10.82
CA THR A 106 -2.99 -1.45 10.48
C THR A 106 -2.04 -0.67 9.58
N GLY A 107 -2.55 0.33 8.85
CA GLY A 107 -1.79 1.03 7.82
C GLY A 107 -1.38 0.14 6.64
N MET A 108 -2.07 -0.99 6.43
CA MET A 108 -1.81 -1.89 5.30
C MET A 108 -1.95 -1.17 3.96
N ARG A 109 -1.13 -1.57 2.99
CA ARG A 109 -1.29 -1.10 1.60
C ARG A 109 -2.56 -1.71 1.02
N ARG A 110 -3.21 -1.00 0.08
CA ARG A 110 -4.40 -1.49 -0.62
C ARG A 110 -4.23 -2.90 -1.20
N GLY A 111 -3.08 -3.18 -1.82
CA GLY A 111 -2.80 -4.52 -2.37
C GLY A 111 -2.60 -5.61 -1.31
N GLU A 112 -2.12 -5.25 -0.12
CA GLU A 112 -2.00 -6.17 1.02
C GLU A 112 -3.39 -6.49 1.58
N LEU A 113 -4.30 -5.50 1.64
CA LEU A 113 -5.70 -5.72 2.05
C LEU A 113 -6.43 -6.62 1.07
N VAL A 114 -6.34 -6.32 -0.23
CA VAL A 114 -7.01 -7.10 -1.29
C VAL A 114 -6.46 -8.54 -1.37
N GLY A 115 -5.17 -8.72 -1.11
CA GLY A 115 -4.54 -10.04 -1.07
C GLY A 115 -4.61 -10.76 0.29
N LEU A 116 -5.32 -10.20 1.28
CA LEU A 116 -5.38 -10.79 2.61
C LEU A 116 -6.26 -12.04 2.61
N GLU A 117 -5.75 -13.13 3.16
CA GLU A 117 -6.47 -14.40 3.34
C GLU A 117 -6.74 -14.70 4.81
N TRP A 118 -7.82 -15.44 5.10
CA TRP A 118 -8.19 -15.84 6.46
C TRP A 118 -7.09 -16.67 7.14
N LYS A 119 -6.34 -17.49 6.38
CA LYS A 119 -5.16 -18.25 6.90
C LYS A 119 -4.01 -17.36 7.40
N HIS A 120 -4.07 -16.05 7.17
CA HIS A 120 -3.08 -15.09 7.64
C HIS A 120 -3.58 -14.23 8.81
N VAL A 121 -4.82 -14.43 9.25
CA VAL A 121 -5.45 -13.69 10.33
C VAL A 121 -5.64 -14.61 11.54
N ASP A 122 -4.82 -14.41 12.56
CA ASP A 122 -4.97 -15.07 13.85
C ASP A 122 -5.91 -14.24 14.73
N LEU A 123 -7.15 -14.73 14.91
CA LEU A 123 -8.17 -14.06 15.73
C LEU A 123 -8.07 -14.40 17.22
N ASN A 124 -7.24 -15.38 17.59
CA ASN A 124 -7.02 -15.74 19.00
C ASN A 124 -5.94 -14.82 19.57
N GLU A 125 -4.80 -14.73 18.87
CA GLU A 125 -3.70 -13.84 19.24
C GLU A 125 -3.91 -12.39 18.81
N GLY A 126 -4.88 -12.14 17.93
CA GLY A 126 -5.14 -10.80 17.38
C GLY A 126 -4.00 -10.31 16.49
N ILE A 127 -3.47 -11.17 15.61
CA ILE A 127 -2.31 -10.87 14.77
C ILE A 127 -2.64 -11.09 13.29
N ILE A 128 -2.25 -10.13 12.44
CA ILE A 128 -2.26 -10.29 10.98
C ILE A 128 -0.84 -10.51 10.47
N HIS A 129 -0.65 -11.57 9.69
CA HIS A 129 0.59 -11.87 8.99
C HIS A 129 0.55 -11.34 7.56
N ILE A 130 1.36 -10.33 7.25
CA ILE A 130 1.44 -9.78 5.90
C ILE A 130 2.43 -10.62 5.09
N LYS A 131 1.92 -11.53 4.26
CA LYS A 131 2.74 -12.48 3.48
C LYS A 131 2.65 -12.31 1.96
N GLN A 132 1.74 -11.47 1.49
CA GLN A 132 1.47 -11.29 0.07
C GLN A 132 0.79 -9.95 -0.23
N SER A 133 0.77 -9.57 -1.51
CA SER A 133 0.00 -8.45 -2.01
C SER A 133 -0.49 -8.74 -3.42
N ILE A 134 -1.68 -8.27 -3.75
CA ILE A 134 -2.20 -8.23 -5.12
C ILE A 134 -2.02 -6.78 -5.63
N PRO A 135 -1.08 -6.49 -6.55
CA PRO A 135 -0.91 -5.17 -7.14
C PRO A 135 -1.94 -4.91 -8.25
N ILE A 136 -1.91 -3.71 -8.83
CA ILE A 136 -2.59 -3.45 -10.12
C ILE A 136 -1.97 -4.36 -11.16
N ALA A 137 -2.77 -5.21 -11.78
CA ALA A 137 -2.36 -6.02 -12.92
C ALA A 137 -2.40 -5.17 -14.21
N ALA A 138 -1.44 -5.42 -15.12
CA ALA A 138 -1.39 -4.72 -16.41
C ALA A 138 -2.45 -5.22 -17.41
N ASP A 139 -2.87 -6.48 -17.25
CA ASP A 139 -3.83 -7.24 -18.07
C ASP A 139 -5.19 -7.46 -17.38
N GLY A 140 -5.37 -6.94 -16.16
CA GLY A 140 -6.59 -7.11 -15.38
C GLY A 140 -6.67 -8.43 -14.59
N VAL A 141 -5.71 -9.34 -14.72
CA VAL A 141 -5.70 -10.62 -13.99
C VAL A 141 -4.98 -10.45 -12.65
N PRO A 142 -5.60 -10.72 -11.50
CA PRO A 142 -4.96 -10.59 -10.20
C PRO A 142 -3.72 -11.49 -10.05
N VAL A 143 -2.52 -10.91 -10.18
CA VAL A 143 -1.26 -11.64 -9.92
C VAL A 143 -0.89 -11.51 -8.46
N ILE A 144 -0.88 -12.61 -7.73
CA ILE A 144 -0.41 -12.65 -6.34
C ILE A 144 1.11 -12.51 -6.35
N LYS A 145 1.62 -11.42 -5.77
CA LYS A 145 3.05 -11.28 -5.54
C LYS A 145 3.35 -11.68 -4.11
N THR A 146 4.13 -12.75 -3.95
CA THR A 146 4.74 -13.09 -2.67
C THR A 146 5.77 -12.02 -2.32
N SER A 147 5.85 -11.69 -1.04
CA SER A 147 6.74 -10.64 -0.55
C SER A 147 8.20 -11.12 -0.64
N LYS A 148 8.87 -10.90 -1.78
CA LYS A 148 10.23 -11.41 -2.08
C LYS A 148 11.36 -10.85 -1.18
N THR A 149 11.08 -9.92 -0.27
CA THR A 149 12.09 -9.27 0.58
C THR A 149 11.79 -9.41 2.07
N LYS A 150 12.82 -9.63 2.91
CA LYS A 150 12.68 -9.81 4.37
C LYS A 150 11.85 -8.72 5.07
N ASN A 151 11.92 -7.47 4.61
CA ASN A 151 11.17 -6.33 5.19
C ASN A 151 9.67 -6.29 4.83
N SER A 152 9.25 -7.09 3.86
CA SER A 152 7.86 -7.10 3.38
C SER A 152 6.98 -8.14 4.07
N VAL A 153 7.60 -9.13 4.72
CA VAL A 153 6.93 -10.05 5.65
C VAL A 153 6.95 -9.42 7.05
N ARG A 154 5.76 -9.17 7.61
CA ARG A 154 5.63 -8.58 8.94
C ARG A 154 4.35 -9.05 9.64
N GLN A 155 4.34 -8.93 10.95
CA GLN A 155 3.17 -9.15 11.78
C GLN A 155 2.65 -7.80 12.29
N ILE A 156 1.32 -7.69 12.41
CA ILE A 156 0.65 -6.51 12.92
C ILE A 156 -0.35 -6.96 13.98
N SER A 157 -0.13 -6.54 15.23
CA SER A 157 -1.09 -6.75 16.32
C SER A 157 -2.31 -5.85 16.15
N LEU A 158 -3.48 -6.40 16.47
CA LEU A 158 -4.79 -5.79 16.39
C LEU A 158 -5.34 -5.47 17.80
N PRO A 159 -6.05 -4.35 17.97
CA PRO A 159 -6.81 -4.11 19.18
C PRO A 159 -8.01 -5.08 19.29
N ALA A 160 -8.43 -5.40 20.52
CA ALA A 160 -9.54 -6.32 20.79
C ALA A 160 -10.82 -5.96 20.03
N SER A 161 -11.16 -4.67 19.96
CA SER A 161 -12.31 -4.18 19.21
C SER A 161 -12.27 -4.52 17.71
N MET A 162 -11.09 -4.53 17.10
CA MET A 162 -10.91 -4.93 15.70
C MET A 162 -11.01 -6.45 15.55
N VAL A 163 -10.52 -7.22 16.52
CA VAL A 163 -10.67 -8.68 16.55
C VAL A 163 -12.15 -9.05 16.62
N ASP A 164 -12.93 -8.39 17.47
CA ASP A 164 -14.37 -8.63 17.58
C ASP A 164 -15.11 -8.29 16.29
N LEU A 165 -14.74 -7.18 15.65
CA LEU A 165 -15.28 -6.80 14.34
C LEU A 165 -14.93 -7.84 13.26
N LEU A 166 -13.71 -8.37 13.27
CA LEU A 166 -13.30 -9.44 12.34
C LEU A 166 -14.02 -10.76 12.61
N LYS A 167 -14.25 -11.12 13.87
CA LYS A 167 -15.05 -12.31 14.23
C LYS A 167 -16.47 -12.20 13.69
N LYS A 168 -17.14 -11.05 13.91
CA LYS A 168 -18.47 -10.75 13.33
C LYS A 168 -18.46 -10.86 11.81
N TYR A 169 -17.44 -10.29 11.17
CA TYR A 169 -17.30 -10.34 9.72
C TYR A 169 -17.01 -11.75 9.19
N ARG A 170 -16.22 -12.56 9.91
CA ARG A 170 -15.95 -13.96 9.54
C ARG A 170 -17.23 -14.79 9.53
N VAL A 171 -18.12 -14.60 10.51
CA VAL A 171 -19.43 -15.25 10.53
C VAL A 171 -20.24 -14.86 9.30
N HIS A 172 -20.35 -13.56 9.00
CA HIS A 172 -21.03 -13.08 7.80
C HIS A 172 -20.42 -13.64 6.50
N TYR A 173 -19.09 -13.71 6.42
CA TYR A 173 -18.38 -14.31 5.27
C TYR A 173 -18.76 -15.79 5.07
N LEU A 174 -18.75 -16.58 6.15
CA LEU A 174 -19.10 -18.00 6.07
C LEU A 174 -20.56 -18.23 5.67
N GLN A 175 -21.48 -17.39 6.14
CA GLN A 175 -22.89 -17.43 5.72
C GLN A 175 -23.05 -17.15 4.23
N GLU A 176 -22.37 -16.14 3.70
CA GLU A 176 -22.41 -15.83 2.27
C GLU A 176 -21.77 -16.95 1.43
N LYS A 177 -20.67 -17.53 1.90
CA LYS A 177 -20.02 -18.67 1.26
C LYS A 177 -20.95 -19.88 1.18
N MET A 178 -21.66 -20.21 2.26
CA MET A 178 -22.61 -21.33 2.30
C MET A 178 -23.78 -21.17 1.32
N LYS A 179 -24.26 -19.93 1.08
CA LYS A 179 -25.33 -19.67 0.11
C LYS A 179 -24.92 -19.88 -1.35
N LEU A 180 -23.62 -19.97 -1.61
CA LEU A 180 -23.05 -19.94 -2.96
C LEU A 180 -22.41 -21.28 -3.36
N LEU A 181 -22.68 -22.37 -2.61
CA LEU A 181 -22.07 -23.69 -2.77
C LEU A 181 -22.07 -24.24 -4.21
N ASP A 182 -23.04 -23.90 -5.06
CA ASP A 182 -23.09 -24.35 -6.47
C ASP A 182 -22.29 -23.48 -7.46
N ARG A 183 -21.80 -22.30 -7.06
CA ARG A 183 -21.11 -21.32 -7.93
C ARG A 183 -19.79 -20.80 -7.37
N TRP A 184 -19.36 -21.32 -6.22
CA TRP A 184 -18.04 -21.01 -5.70
C TRP A 184 -17.04 -21.73 -6.60
N ASP A 185 -16.23 -20.97 -7.34
CA ASP A 185 -15.23 -21.53 -8.25
C ASP A 185 -14.24 -22.34 -7.41
N GLU A 186 -14.40 -23.67 -7.40
CA GLU A 186 -13.46 -24.61 -6.79
C GLU A 186 -12.18 -24.77 -7.62
N GLY A 187 -11.91 -23.82 -8.53
CA GLY A 187 -10.80 -23.77 -9.45
C GLY A 187 -9.48 -24.28 -8.86
N ASN A 188 -8.88 -25.21 -9.62
CA ASN A 188 -7.67 -25.96 -9.31
C ASN A 188 -6.54 -25.11 -8.69
N GLU A 189 -5.84 -25.77 -7.75
CA GLU A 189 -4.62 -25.36 -7.04
C GLU A 189 -4.80 -24.36 -5.88
N GLU A 190 -4.89 -24.94 -4.68
CA GLU A 190 -5.07 -24.32 -3.35
C GLU A 190 -6.39 -23.55 -3.15
N LYS A 191 -7.31 -24.10 -2.33
CA LYS A 191 -8.52 -23.41 -1.84
C LYS A 191 -8.14 -22.13 -1.07
N ARG A 192 -8.07 -20.99 -1.76
CA ARG A 192 -7.75 -19.68 -1.18
C ARG A 192 -9.00 -19.05 -0.59
N GLU A 193 -8.87 -18.49 0.61
CA GLU A 193 -9.98 -17.83 1.30
C GLU A 193 -9.62 -16.37 1.56
N PHE A 194 -9.91 -15.50 0.58
CA PHE A 194 -9.68 -14.08 0.74
C PHE A 194 -10.66 -13.47 1.75
N VAL A 195 -10.13 -12.63 2.64
CA VAL A 195 -10.93 -11.86 3.62
C VAL A 195 -11.90 -10.95 2.88
N PHE A 196 -11.47 -10.37 1.75
CA PHE A 196 -12.32 -9.57 0.87
C PHE A 196 -12.43 -10.26 -0.48
N SER A 197 -13.48 -11.06 -0.64
CA SER A 197 -13.77 -11.76 -1.89
C SER A 197 -15.03 -11.21 -2.59
N ASN A 198 -15.12 -11.51 -3.88
CA ASN A 198 -16.35 -11.50 -4.64
C ASN A 198 -17.19 -12.77 -4.32
N PRO A 199 -18.46 -12.84 -4.76
CA PRO A 199 -19.31 -14.02 -4.56
C PRO A 199 -18.77 -15.32 -5.17
N ASP A 200 -17.91 -15.23 -6.19
CA ASP A 200 -17.23 -16.36 -6.83
C ASP A 200 -16.00 -16.86 -6.05
N GLY A 201 -15.70 -16.26 -4.89
CA GLY A 201 -14.54 -16.58 -4.05
C GLY A 201 -13.22 -15.92 -4.47
N LYS A 202 -13.18 -15.27 -5.63
CA LYS A 202 -11.99 -14.54 -6.12
C LYS A 202 -11.77 -13.27 -5.31
N PRO A 203 -10.54 -12.74 -5.23
CA PRO A 203 -10.28 -11.51 -4.49
C PRO A 203 -11.04 -10.35 -5.13
N ILE A 204 -11.47 -9.38 -4.33
CA ILE A 204 -12.07 -8.17 -4.88
C ILE A 204 -11.10 -7.46 -5.85
N TYR A 205 -11.63 -6.81 -6.88
CA TYR A 205 -10.81 -6.04 -7.79
C TYR A 205 -10.01 -4.97 -7.04
N PHE A 206 -8.75 -4.80 -7.41
CA PHE A 206 -7.84 -3.84 -6.77
C PHE A 206 -8.38 -2.39 -6.75
N SER A 207 -9.17 -1.99 -7.76
CA SER A 207 -9.79 -0.66 -7.81
C SER A 207 -11.02 -0.52 -6.92
N ARG A 208 -11.67 -1.62 -6.52
CA ARG A 208 -12.97 -1.62 -5.82
C ARG A 208 -12.92 -0.87 -4.48
N PRO A 209 -11.90 -1.05 -3.61
CA PRO A 209 -11.78 -0.26 -2.39
C PRO A 209 -11.80 1.25 -2.66
N THR A 210 -11.09 1.70 -3.69
CA THR A 210 -10.96 3.13 -3.99
C THR A 210 -12.20 3.71 -4.64
N LYS A 211 -12.84 2.99 -5.56
CA LYS A 211 -14.12 3.43 -6.13
C LYS A 211 -15.19 3.57 -5.06
N TRP A 212 -15.30 2.56 -4.19
CA TRP A 212 -16.25 2.60 -3.07
C TRP A 212 -15.92 3.73 -2.09
N TRP A 213 -14.64 3.89 -1.73
CA TRP A 213 -14.18 4.94 -0.81
C TRP A 213 -14.55 6.35 -1.27
N ILE A 214 -14.32 6.67 -2.55
CA ILE A 214 -14.66 8.00 -3.09
C ILE A 214 -16.16 8.26 -2.97
N ALA A 215 -17.00 7.30 -3.38
CA ALA A 215 -18.45 7.41 -3.28
C ALA A 215 -18.91 7.51 -1.81
N PHE A 216 -18.29 6.77 -0.90
CA PHE A 216 -18.58 6.80 0.53
C PHE A 216 -18.28 8.18 1.15
N LEU A 217 -17.13 8.77 0.82
CA LEU A 217 -16.77 10.10 1.31
C LEU A 217 -17.75 11.17 0.82
N GLU A 218 -18.12 11.11 -0.46
CA GLU A 218 -19.08 12.04 -1.05
C GLU A 218 -20.48 11.89 -0.45
N LYS A 219 -20.97 10.65 -0.30
CA LYS A 219 -22.26 10.34 0.32
C LYS A 219 -22.39 10.88 1.74
N ASN A 220 -21.29 10.89 2.50
CA ASN A 220 -21.29 11.27 3.91
C ASN A 220 -20.74 12.69 4.16
N ASN A 221 -20.49 13.47 3.11
CA ASN A 221 -19.90 14.81 3.19
C ASN A 221 -18.60 14.87 4.03
N LEU A 222 -17.78 13.83 3.93
CA LEU A 222 -16.48 13.76 4.61
C LEU A 222 -15.39 14.39 3.73
N ARG A 223 -14.36 14.97 4.36
CA ARG A 223 -13.23 15.58 3.62
C ARG A 223 -12.57 14.55 2.69
N LYS A 224 -12.30 14.95 1.46
CA LYS A 224 -11.80 14.06 0.41
C LYS A 224 -10.31 13.74 0.59
N ILE A 225 -10.01 12.56 1.11
CA ILE A 225 -8.65 11.97 1.09
C ILE A 225 -8.61 10.72 0.22
N ARG A 226 -7.44 10.30 -0.27
CA ARG A 226 -7.34 9.06 -1.04
C ARG A 226 -7.43 7.86 -0.08
N PHE A 227 -7.87 6.71 -0.59
CA PHE A 227 -7.88 5.48 0.21
C PHE A 227 -6.50 5.11 0.77
N HIS A 228 -5.43 5.42 0.04
CA HIS A 228 -4.06 5.18 0.53
C HIS A 228 -3.64 6.12 1.66
N ASP A 229 -4.30 7.26 1.79
CA ASP A 229 -3.99 8.25 2.83
C ASP A 229 -4.44 7.78 4.22
N LEU A 230 -5.34 6.80 4.33
CA LEU A 230 -5.65 6.11 5.59
C LEU A 230 -4.40 5.50 6.26
N ARG A 231 -3.43 5.03 5.46
CA ARG A 231 -2.13 4.58 5.97
C ARG A 231 -1.31 5.73 6.53
N HIS A 232 -1.40 6.90 5.91
CA HIS A 232 -0.72 8.10 6.40
C HIS A 232 -1.39 8.61 7.68
N THR A 233 -2.72 8.64 7.73
CA THR A 233 -3.50 8.88 8.95
C THR A 233 -3.06 7.94 10.08
N SER A 234 -3.02 6.62 9.85
CA SER A 234 -2.57 5.63 10.84
C SER A 234 -1.21 5.98 11.46
N ALA A 235 -0.24 6.32 10.60
CA ALA A 235 1.11 6.66 11.04
C ALA A 235 1.14 7.98 11.82
N THR A 236 0.47 9.02 11.33
CA THR A 236 0.41 10.33 11.98
C THR A 236 -0.21 10.22 13.37
N LEU A 237 -1.32 9.50 13.51
CA LEU A 237 -1.96 9.28 14.81
C LEU A 237 -1.00 8.58 15.78
N LEU A 238 -0.30 7.53 15.34
CA LEU A 238 0.67 6.84 16.19
C LEU A 238 1.84 7.76 16.60
N ILE A 239 2.33 8.62 15.70
CA ILE A 239 3.38 9.61 16.02
C ILE A 239 2.88 10.61 17.06
N ASN A 240 1.67 11.15 16.88
CA ASN A 240 1.07 12.10 17.81
C ASN A 240 0.85 11.49 19.21
N GLN A 241 0.60 10.17 19.26
CA GLN A 241 0.50 9.41 20.50
C GLN A 241 1.88 8.97 21.07
N GLY A 242 2.98 9.49 20.51
CA GLY A 242 4.34 9.28 21.02
C GLY A 242 4.98 7.94 20.64
N VAL A 243 4.39 7.17 19.71
CA VAL A 243 4.98 5.90 19.28
C VAL A 243 6.23 6.15 18.45
N HIS A 244 7.31 5.46 18.80
CA HIS A 244 8.61 5.65 18.17
C HIS A 244 8.57 5.35 16.66
N ALA A 245 9.12 6.26 15.84
CA ALA A 245 9.06 6.19 14.38
C ALA A 245 9.61 4.88 13.78
N LYS A 246 10.60 4.26 14.43
CA LYS A 246 11.11 2.93 14.02
C LYS A 246 10.04 1.84 14.14
N ILE A 247 9.25 1.83 15.21
CA ILE A 247 8.18 0.87 15.44
C ILE A 247 7.11 1.04 14.37
N ILE A 248 6.72 2.28 14.10
CA ILE A 248 5.75 2.63 13.04
C ILE A 248 6.28 2.19 11.68
N SER A 249 7.54 2.45 11.37
CA SER A 249 8.18 2.04 10.11
C SER A 249 8.15 0.52 9.91
N VAL A 250 8.43 -0.26 10.96
CA VAL A 250 8.34 -1.72 10.95
C VAL A 250 6.89 -2.17 10.74
N ARG A 251 5.94 -1.62 11.52
CA ARG A 251 4.50 -1.91 11.40
C ARG A 251 3.96 -1.64 10.00
N LEU A 252 4.42 -0.57 9.35
CA LEU A 252 4.03 -0.20 7.99
C LEU A 252 4.79 -0.97 6.90
N GLY A 253 5.94 -1.58 7.21
CA GLY A 253 6.80 -2.26 6.25
C GLY A 253 7.41 -1.28 5.23
N HIS A 254 7.94 -0.14 5.69
CA HIS A 254 8.77 0.72 4.87
C HIS A 254 10.19 0.16 4.82
N ALA A 255 10.73 -0.01 3.60
CA ALA A 255 12.13 -0.39 3.41
C ALA A 255 13.10 0.73 3.82
N ASP A 256 12.64 1.98 3.76
CA ASP A 256 13.41 3.16 4.14
C ASP A 256 12.63 4.03 5.15
N ILE A 257 13.26 4.28 6.29
CA ILE A 257 12.75 5.14 7.38
C ILE A 257 12.61 6.59 6.89
N SER A 258 13.43 7.04 5.94
CA SER A 258 13.41 8.40 5.40
C SER A 258 12.06 8.74 4.75
N THR A 259 11.37 7.74 4.20
CA THR A 259 10.03 7.90 3.62
C THR A 259 8.99 8.20 4.69
N THR A 260 9.16 7.63 5.88
CA THR A 260 8.34 7.95 7.07
C THR A 260 8.70 9.37 7.55
N MET A 261 9.97 9.63 7.82
CA MET A 261 10.41 10.90 8.43
C MET A 261 10.12 12.13 7.57
N ASN A 262 10.28 12.03 6.25
CA ASN A 262 9.99 13.15 5.34
C ASN A 262 8.49 13.43 5.18
N VAL A 263 7.65 12.39 5.32
CA VAL A 263 6.19 12.53 5.21
C VAL A 263 5.57 13.06 6.50
N TYR A 264 6.14 12.73 7.66
CA TYR A 264 5.57 13.04 8.96
C TYR A 264 6.33 14.12 9.74
N ARG A 265 7.11 14.95 9.05
CA ARG A 265 7.91 16.03 9.67
C ARG A 265 7.08 16.92 10.61
N HIS A 266 5.86 17.27 10.22
CA HIS A 266 4.97 18.11 11.04
C HIS A 266 4.52 17.40 12.32
N ALA A 267 4.18 16.11 12.25
CA ALA A 267 3.80 15.32 13.42
C ALA A 267 4.98 15.17 14.40
N LEU A 268 6.20 15.03 13.87
CA LEU A 268 7.42 14.97 14.68
C LEU A 268 7.70 16.29 15.40
N TRP A 269 7.45 17.44 14.76
CA TRP A 269 7.55 18.74 15.44
C TRP A 269 6.54 18.87 16.58
N SER A 270 5.30 18.41 16.40
CA SER A 270 4.33 18.37 17.51
C SER A 270 4.80 17.47 18.65
N ALA A 271 5.36 16.30 18.34
CA ALA A 271 5.92 15.39 19.34
C ALA A 271 7.15 15.99 20.07
N ASP A 272 8.00 16.72 19.36
CA ASP A 272 9.16 17.42 19.93
C ASP A 272 8.72 18.53 20.91
N LYS A 273 7.66 19.28 20.58
CA LYS A 273 7.08 20.26 21.49
C LYS A 273 6.58 19.62 22.80
N ILE A 274 5.90 18.48 22.71
CA ILE A 274 5.47 17.71 23.89
C ILE A 274 6.68 17.23 24.70
N ALA A 275 7.77 16.82 24.04
CA ALA A 275 9.00 16.42 24.72
C ALA A 275 9.63 17.61 25.47
N ALA A 276 9.66 18.81 24.86
CA ALA A 276 10.13 20.02 25.51
C ALA A 276 9.28 20.39 26.74
N GLU A 277 7.95 20.32 26.65
CA GLU A 277 7.04 20.57 27.79
C GLU A 277 7.29 19.59 28.96
N LYS A 278 7.60 18.32 28.68
CA LYS A 278 7.98 17.35 29.71
C LYS A 278 9.29 17.71 30.42
N PHE A 279 10.28 18.22 29.70
CA PHE A 279 11.50 18.74 30.32
C PHE A 279 11.22 19.95 31.22
N ASP A 280 10.34 20.83 30.77
CA ASP A 280 9.92 22.01 31.54
C ASP A 280 9.29 21.61 32.89
N HIS A 281 8.47 20.56 32.92
CA HIS A 281 7.91 19.99 34.14
C HIS A 281 8.97 19.37 35.07
N LEU A 282 9.95 18.64 34.51
CA LEU A 282 11.05 18.04 35.30
C LEU A 282 11.92 19.12 35.96
N LEU A 283 12.23 20.19 35.22
CA LEU A 283 13.04 21.30 35.74
C LEU A 283 12.29 22.10 36.81
N LYS A 284 10.97 22.28 36.66
CA LYS A 284 10.15 23.01 37.64
C LYS A 284 9.85 22.22 38.92
N ASN A 285 9.80 20.89 38.85
CA ASN A 285 9.62 20.01 40.02
C ASN A 285 10.92 19.73 40.80
N SER A 286 12.04 20.33 40.38
CA SER A 286 13.35 20.19 41.04
C SER A 286 13.68 21.34 42.02
N ASN A 287 12.68 22.18 42.35
CA ASN A 287 12.72 23.21 43.40
C ASN A 287 11.71 22.88 44.50
#